data_AF-A0A951DV77-F1
#
_entry.id   AF-A0A951DV77-F1
#
_cell.length_a   1.000
_cell.length_b   1.000
_cell.length_c   1.000
_cell.angle_alpha   90.00
_cell.angle_beta   90.00
_cell.angle_gamma   90.00
#
_symmetry.space_group_name_H-M   'P 1'
#
loop_
_entity.id
_entity.type
_entity.pdbx_description
1 polymer ?
#
loop_
_entity_poly.entity_id
_entity_poly.type
_entity_poly.pdbx_seq_one_letter_code
_entity_poly.pdbx_strand_id
1 'polypeptide(L)'
;MVTSWPRNLAGPGVSARRLAERITRMSGGRLEVEVFAAGEIVPALSVFDAVSTGVAEMAHTASFYWIGKLPASIFFTTAPFGLDPTEHQAWIFQGGGQELWDELYAPFGLKGFLAGNTGPSMGGWFRSEVKSLA
;
A
#
# COMPACT_ATOMS: atom_id res chain seq x y z
N MET A 1 -5.07 -12.63 0.31
CA MET A 1 -4.47 -11.27 0.14
C MET A 1 -3.85 -11.14 -1.23
N VAL A 2 -4.45 -10.34 -2.12
CA VAL A 2 -3.86 -10.00 -3.42
C VAL A 2 -2.83 -8.89 -3.28
N THR A 3 -1.82 -8.84 -4.14
CA THR A 3 -0.76 -7.81 -4.04
C THR A 3 -0.49 -7.12 -5.37
N SER A 4 -0.01 -5.88 -5.31
CA SER A 4 0.48 -5.15 -6.49
C SER A 4 1.94 -5.48 -6.82
N TRP A 5 2.52 -6.51 -6.21
CA TRP A 5 3.95 -6.81 -6.26
C TRP A 5 4.23 -8.10 -7.02
N PRO A 6 5.31 -8.17 -7.82
CA PRO A 6 5.83 -9.44 -8.29
C PRO A 6 6.16 -10.38 -7.14
N ARG A 7 6.11 -11.69 -7.42
CA ARG A 7 6.46 -12.73 -6.45
C ARG A 7 7.87 -12.49 -5.91
N ASN A 8 8.00 -12.49 -4.59
CA ASN A 8 9.26 -12.28 -3.86
C ASN A 8 9.98 -10.95 -4.14
N LEU A 9 9.27 -9.89 -4.58
CA LEU A 9 9.87 -8.55 -4.67
C LEU A 9 10.45 -8.13 -3.31
N ALA A 10 11.76 -7.85 -3.30
CA ALA A 10 12.46 -7.35 -2.12
C ALA A 10 11.82 -6.04 -1.65
N GLY A 11 11.54 -5.94 -0.34
CA GLY A 11 10.77 -4.83 0.22
C GLY A 11 9.28 -5.18 0.34
N PRO A 12 8.40 -4.65 -0.52
CA PRO A 12 6.96 -4.74 -0.31
C PRO A 12 6.40 -6.16 -0.50
N GLY A 13 6.92 -6.97 -1.42
CA GLY A 13 6.49 -8.37 -1.59
C GLY A 13 6.83 -9.24 -0.38
N VAL A 14 8.04 -9.09 0.17
CA VAL A 14 8.46 -9.75 1.41
C VAL A 14 7.66 -9.24 2.61
N SER A 15 7.37 -7.93 2.67
CA SER A 15 6.59 -7.34 3.76
C SER A 15 5.16 -7.84 3.79
N ALA A 16 4.51 -8.01 2.62
CA ALA A 16 3.18 -8.59 2.51
C ALA A 16 3.14 -10.03 3.07
N ARG A 17 4.12 -10.87 2.71
CA ARG A 17 4.24 -12.22 3.28
C ARG A 17 4.44 -12.21 4.79
N ARG A 18 5.33 -11.36 5.29
CA ARG A 18 5.59 -11.23 6.73
C ARG A 18 4.35 -10.78 7.50
N LEU A 19 3.53 -9.90 6.91
CA LEU A 19 2.25 -9.49 7.48
C LEU A 19 1.28 -10.67 7.56
N ALA A 20 1.11 -11.42 6.47
CA ALA A 20 0.27 -12.61 6.42
C ALA A 20 0.67 -13.64 7.49
N GLU A 21 1.95 -13.98 7.57
CA GLU A 21 2.50 -14.89 8.59
C GLU A 21 2.27 -14.39 10.02
N ARG A 22 2.36 -13.07 10.24
CA ARG A 22 2.09 -12.45 11.54
C ARG A 22 0.62 -12.55 11.92
N ILE A 23 -0.31 -12.31 10.99
CA ILE A 23 -1.75 -12.47 11.22
C ILE A 23 -2.08 -13.91 11.61
N THR A 24 -1.57 -14.89 10.84
CA THR A 24 -1.76 -16.31 11.15
C THR A 24 -1.21 -16.67 12.53
N ARG A 25 0.01 -16.24 12.84
CA ARG A 25 0.62 -16.51 14.14
C ARG A 25 -0.13 -15.88 15.30
N MET A 26 -0.48 -14.60 15.21
CA MET A 26 -1.13 -13.85 16.28
C MET A 26 -2.58 -14.28 16.51
N SER A 27 -3.24 -14.79 15.47
CA SER A 27 -4.59 -15.34 15.60
C SER A 27 -4.61 -16.76 16.17
N GLY A 28 -3.45 -17.43 16.31
CA GLY A 28 -3.36 -18.83 16.68
C GLY A 28 -3.90 -19.76 15.58
N GLY A 29 -3.74 -19.38 14.31
CA GLY A 29 -4.25 -20.13 13.15
C GLY A 29 -5.73 -19.92 12.85
N ARG A 30 -6.46 -19.11 13.62
CA ARG A 30 -7.89 -18.83 13.36
C ARG A 30 -8.11 -17.95 12.13
N LEU A 31 -7.11 -17.15 11.76
CA LEU A 31 -7.13 -16.32 10.56
C LEU A 31 -5.89 -16.67 9.74
N GLU A 32 -6.08 -17.41 8.64
CA GLU A 32 -5.01 -17.71 7.71
C GLU A 32 -5.06 -16.75 6.52
N VAL A 33 -3.91 -16.21 6.15
CA VAL A 33 -3.79 -15.28 5.02
C VAL A 33 -2.89 -15.87 3.95
N GLU A 34 -3.49 -16.29 2.85
CA GLU A 34 -2.74 -16.67 1.65
C GLU A 34 -2.35 -15.42 0.84
N VAL A 35 -1.14 -15.40 0.26
CA VAL A 35 -0.60 -14.25 -0.48
C VAL A 35 -0.45 -14.58 -1.95
N PHE A 36 -1.12 -13.79 -2.79
CA PHE A 36 -1.06 -13.89 -4.25
C PHE A 36 -0.26 -12.74 -4.83
N ALA A 37 0.70 -13.07 -5.71
CA ALA A 37 1.48 -12.08 -6.43
C ALA A 37 0.63 -11.34 -7.47
N ALA A 38 1.14 -10.19 -7.93
CA ALA A 38 0.54 -9.44 -9.01
C ALA A 38 0.24 -10.32 -10.23
N GLY A 39 -1.01 -10.27 -10.70
CA GLY A 39 -1.46 -11.01 -11.89
C GLY A 39 -1.94 -12.45 -11.63
N GLU A 40 -1.82 -12.99 -10.40
CA GLU A 40 -2.27 -14.36 -10.11
C GLU A 40 -3.78 -14.47 -9.97
N ILE A 41 -4.41 -13.47 -9.34
CA ILE A 41 -5.88 -13.38 -9.22
C ILE A 41 -6.42 -12.20 -10.03
N VAL A 42 -5.78 -11.03 -9.90
CA VAL A 42 -6.16 -9.80 -10.60
C VAL A 42 -4.90 -9.05 -11.07
N PRO A 43 -5.02 -8.17 -12.09
CA PRO A 43 -3.94 -7.27 -12.48
C PRO A 43 -3.43 -6.42 -11.30
N ALA A 44 -2.14 -6.07 -11.32
CA ALA A 44 -1.46 -5.42 -10.19
C ALA A 44 -2.15 -4.13 -9.69
N LEU A 45 -2.74 -3.35 -10.60
CA LEU A 45 -3.39 -2.07 -10.29
C LEU A 45 -4.90 -2.21 -10.02
N SER A 46 -5.46 -3.41 -10.15
CA SER A 46 -6.89 -3.69 -9.94
C SER A 46 -7.20 -4.24 -8.54
N VAL A 47 -6.19 -4.33 -7.66
CA VAL A 47 -6.37 -4.90 -6.31
C VAL A 47 -7.33 -4.09 -5.43
N PHE A 48 -7.44 -2.77 -5.64
CA PHE A 48 -8.41 -1.93 -4.93
C PHE A 48 -9.84 -2.36 -5.25
N ASP A 49 -10.17 -2.47 -6.54
CA ASP A 49 -11.49 -2.88 -7.01
C ASP A 49 -11.77 -4.34 -6.67
N ALA A 50 -10.76 -5.20 -6.70
CA ALA A 50 -10.89 -6.61 -6.31
C ALA A 50 -11.35 -6.76 -4.85
N VAL A 51 -10.83 -5.93 -3.93
CA VAL A 51 -11.30 -5.97 -2.53
C VAL A 51 -12.66 -5.29 -2.39
N SER A 52 -12.88 -4.15 -3.04
CA SER A 52 -14.14 -3.41 -2.96
C SER A 52 -15.35 -4.23 -3.47
N THR A 53 -15.11 -5.11 -4.45
CA THR A 53 -16.13 -5.98 -5.05
C THR A 53 -16.20 -7.38 -4.42
N GLY A 54 -15.35 -7.68 -3.43
CA GLY A 54 -15.32 -8.96 -2.73
C GLY A 54 -14.68 -10.13 -3.49
N VAL A 55 -13.92 -9.86 -4.56
CA VAL A 55 -13.09 -10.88 -5.25
C VAL A 55 -11.94 -11.37 -4.36
N ALA A 56 -11.45 -10.51 -3.46
CA ALA A 56 -10.49 -10.86 -2.43
C ALA A 56 -10.82 -10.11 -1.12
N GLU A 57 -10.51 -10.68 0.03
CA GLU A 57 -10.85 -10.08 1.33
C GLU A 57 -9.90 -8.94 1.73
N MET A 58 -8.69 -8.91 1.16
CA MET A 58 -7.68 -7.89 1.47
C MET A 58 -6.63 -7.77 0.38
N ALA A 59 -5.99 -6.60 0.32
CA ALA A 59 -4.90 -6.30 -0.59
C ALA A 59 -3.70 -5.67 0.13
N HIS A 60 -2.48 -5.95 -0.36
CA HIS A 60 -1.29 -5.19 0.00
C HIS A 60 -0.77 -4.43 -1.22
N THR A 61 -0.75 -3.11 -1.11
CA THR A 61 -0.53 -2.20 -2.23
C THR A 61 -0.11 -0.82 -1.72
N ALA A 62 -0.12 0.19 -2.58
CA ALA A 62 0.18 1.58 -2.24
C ALA A 62 -0.95 2.50 -2.73
N SER A 63 -1.48 3.30 -1.81
CA SER A 63 -2.65 4.15 -2.04
C SER A 63 -2.53 5.13 -3.20
N PHE A 64 -1.33 5.61 -3.51
CA PHE A 64 -1.11 6.51 -4.65
C PHE A 64 -1.42 5.88 -6.03
N TYR A 65 -1.60 4.56 -6.15
CA TYR A 65 -1.86 3.91 -7.44
C TYR A 65 -3.23 4.24 -8.00
N TRP A 66 -4.15 4.68 -7.14
CA TRP A 66 -5.48 5.12 -7.53
C TRP A 66 -5.67 6.63 -7.39
N ILE A 67 -4.59 7.42 -7.52
CA ILE A 67 -4.67 8.89 -7.55
C ILE A 67 -5.62 9.41 -8.65
N GLY A 68 -5.71 8.71 -9.79
CA GLY A 68 -6.64 9.06 -10.87
C GLY A 68 -8.11 8.82 -10.51
N LYS A 69 -8.40 7.97 -9.52
CA LYS A 69 -9.75 7.68 -9.01
C LYS A 69 -10.06 8.49 -7.76
N LEU A 70 -9.07 8.62 -6.86
CA LEU A 70 -9.15 9.31 -5.58
C LEU A 70 -7.90 10.20 -5.43
N PRO A 71 -7.95 11.47 -5.87
CA PRO A 71 -6.78 12.35 -5.83
C PRO A 71 -6.13 12.46 -4.44
N ALA A 72 -6.94 12.40 -3.37
CA ALA A 72 -6.46 12.44 -1.99
C ALA A 72 -5.73 11.16 -1.54
N SER A 73 -5.77 10.07 -2.30
CA SER A 73 -5.14 8.80 -1.89
C SER A 73 -3.61 8.88 -1.79
N ILE A 74 -3.01 9.86 -2.47
CA ILE A 74 -1.57 10.12 -2.42
C ILE A 74 -1.06 10.36 -0.99
N PHE A 75 -1.84 11.02 -0.14
CA PHE A 75 -1.46 11.34 1.24
C PHE A 75 -1.30 10.09 2.12
N PHE A 76 -1.90 8.96 1.73
CA PHE A 76 -1.78 7.68 2.45
C PHE A 76 -0.66 6.79 1.90
N THR A 77 0.19 7.33 1.02
CA THR A 77 1.46 6.70 0.63
C THR A 77 2.62 7.68 0.83
N THR A 78 2.67 8.73 0.02
CA THR A 78 3.66 9.81 0.10
C THR A 78 3.30 10.88 -0.94
N ALA A 79 3.66 12.13 -0.68
CA ALA A 79 3.60 13.23 -1.63
C ALA A 79 5.01 13.84 -1.82
N PRO A 80 5.34 14.39 -3.01
CA PRO A 80 6.59 15.12 -3.19
C PRO A 80 6.74 16.23 -2.16
N PHE A 81 7.92 16.31 -1.52
CA PHE A 81 8.20 17.25 -0.43
C PHE A 81 7.26 17.13 0.78
N GLY A 82 6.64 15.96 0.95
CA GLY A 82 5.76 15.66 2.09
C GLY A 82 6.52 15.18 3.33
N LEU A 83 5.76 14.51 4.20
CA LEU A 83 6.23 14.00 5.49
C LEU A 83 7.30 12.91 5.35
N ASP A 84 8.24 12.89 6.29
CA ASP A 84 9.12 11.75 6.47
C ASP A 84 8.37 10.51 7.00
N PRO A 85 8.97 9.30 6.99
CA PRO A 85 8.31 8.08 7.44
C PRO A 85 7.77 8.11 8.87
N THR A 86 8.46 8.76 9.80
CA THR A 86 8.09 8.89 11.21
C THR A 86 6.96 9.90 11.36
N GLU A 87 7.07 11.05 10.69
CA GLU A 87 6.03 12.07 10.66
C GLU A 87 4.74 11.54 10.04
N HIS A 88 4.83 10.79 8.93
CA HIS A 88 3.68 10.16 8.28
C HIS A 88 2.98 9.16 9.19
N GLN A 89 3.75 8.31 9.88
CA GLN A 89 3.20 7.40 10.88
C GLN A 89 2.54 8.14 12.05
N ALA A 90 3.18 9.19 12.57
CA ALA A 90 2.61 9.99 13.65
C ALA A 90 1.30 10.64 13.22
N TRP A 91 1.23 11.19 12.01
CA TRP A 91 0.01 11.77 11.47
C TRP A 91 -1.11 10.74 11.30
N ILE A 92 -0.82 9.57 10.72
CA ILE A 92 -1.83 8.51 10.58
C ILE A 92 -2.35 8.06 11.94
N PHE A 93 -1.45 7.73 12.89
CA PHE A 93 -1.85 7.09 14.14
C PHE A 93 -2.36 8.05 15.21
N GLN A 94 -1.95 9.32 15.18
CA GLN A 94 -2.23 10.28 16.25
C GLN A 94 -2.68 11.66 15.74
N GLY A 95 -2.51 11.96 14.46
CA GLY A 95 -2.77 13.27 13.87
C GLY A 95 -4.04 13.36 13.03
N GLY A 96 -4.95 12.39 13.13
CA GLY A 96 -6.21 12.38 12.37
C GLY A 96 -6.14 11.75 10.98
N GLY A 97 -4.97 11.22 10.58
CA GLY A 97 -4.79 10.67 9.24
C GLY A 97 -5.56 9.38 9.00
N GLN A 98 -5.75 8.53 10.01
CA GLN A 98 -6.53 7.31 9.87
C GLN A 98 -8.03 7.61 9.62
N GLU A 99 -8.58 8.62 10.29
CA GLU A 99 -9.99 9.04 10.14
C GLU A 99 -10.25 9.55 8.72
N LEU A 100 -9.34 10.38 8.19
CA LEU A 100 -9.40 10.86 6.81
C LEU A 100 -9.27 9.71 5.80
N TRP A 101 -8.45 8.71 6.11
CA TRP A 101 -8.31 7.53 5.26
C TRP A 101 -9.59 6.70 5.24
N ASP A 102 -10.16 6.45 6.41
CA ASP A 102 -11.42 5.72 6.58
C ASP A 102 -12.56 6.44 5.85
N GLU A 103 -12.67 7.76 5.97
CA GLU A 103 -13.66 8.57 5.23
C GLU A 103 -13.49 8.44 3.72
N LEU A 104 -12.25 8.55 3.22
CA LEU A 104 -11.98 8.44 1.79
C LEU A 104 -12.35 7.07 1.22
N TYR A 105 -12.16 6.00 1.99
CA TYR A 105 -12.36 4.61 1.53
C TYR A 105 -13.75 4.05 1.84
N ALA A 106 -14.50 4.68 2.74
CA ALA A 106 -15.85 4.28 3.12
C ALA A 106 -16.81 4.07 1.93
N PRO A 107 -16.84 4.94 0.88
CA PRO A 107 -17.72 4.73 -0.28
C PRO A 107 -17.45 3.43 -1.05
N PHE A 108 -16.28 2.82 -0.86
CA PHE A 108 -15.86 1.57 -1.53
C PHE A 108 -15.97 0.35 -0.62
N GLY A 109 -16.46 0.52 0.62
CA GLY A 109 -16.49 -0.54 1.62
C GLY A 109 -15.11 -1.00 2.07
N LEU A 110 -14.10 -0.13 1.96
CA LEU A 110 -12.70 -0.46 2.25
C LEU A 110 -12.23 0.21 3.53
N LYS A 111 -11.26 -0.42 4.21
CA LYS A 111 -10.53 0.15 5.34
C LYS A 111 -9.03 0.05 5.10
N GLY A 112 -8.35 1.20 5.10
CA GLY A 112 -6.92 1.29 4.88
C GLY A 112 -6.13 1.16 6.18
N PHE A 113 -4.96 0.56 6.13
CA PHE A 113 -4.02 0.52 7.26
C PHE A 113 -2.59 0.69 6.75
N LEU A 114 -1.76 1.39 7.53
CA LEU A 114 -0.32 1.38 7.29
C LEU A 114 0.24 -0.03 7.48
N ALA A 115 0.84 -0.57 6.42
CA ALA A 115 1.42 -1.92 6.39
C ALA A 115 2.93 -1.94 6.05
N GLY A 116 3.57 -0.77 6.03
CA GLY A 116 5.01 -0.64 5.77
C GLY A 116 5.37 0.74 5.26
N ASN A 117 6.67 1.05 5.30
CA ASN A 117 7.24 2.26 4.72
C ASN A 117 8.64 1.92 4.19
N THR A 118 8.98 2.41 3.00
CA THR A 118 10.29 2.14 2.36
C THR A 118 11.40 3.07 2.85
N GLY A 119 11.05 4.14 3.55
CA GLY A 119 11.95 5.27 3.77
C GLY A 119 12.07 6.16 2.53
N PRO A 120 12.99 7.14 2.59
CA PRO A 120 13.35 7.96 1.44
C PRO A 120 13.77 7.09 0.25
N SER A 121 13.14 7.31 -0.90
CA SER A 121 13.51 6.63 -2.15
C SER A 121 14.60 7.40 -2.89
N MET A 122 15.42 6.68 -3.66
CA MET A 122 16.37 7.31 -4.57
C MET A 122 15.64 8.01 -5.73
N GLY A 123 16.25 9.06 -6.28
CA GLY A 123 15.66 9.92 -7.33
C GLY A 123 15.44 9.28 -8.71
N GLY A 124 15.69 7.98 -8.86
CA GLY A 124 15.53 7.23 -10.11
C GLY A 124 16.86 6.75 -10.71
N TRP A 125 16.76 6.16 -11.90
CA TRP A 125 17.88 5.63 -12.66
C TRP A 125 17.94 6.33 -14.02
N PHE A 126 19.05 7.00 -14.33
CA PHE A 126 19.23 7.77 -15.55
C PHE A 126 20.42 7.26 -16.35
N ARG A 127 20.29 7.24 -17.68
CA ARG A 127 21.39 6.85 -18.59
C ARG A 127 22.47 7.93 -18.71
N SER A 128 22.13 9.17 -18.37
CA SER A 128 23.02 10.34 -18.46
C SER A 128 22.73 11.29 -17.31
N GLU A 129 23.70 12.15 -17.00
CA GLU A 129 23.60 13.12 -15.90
C GLU A 129 22.49 14.14 -16.15
N VAL A 130 21.69 14.41 -15.12
CA VAL A 130 20.65 15.45 -15.13
C VAL A 130 21.21 16.71 -14.49
N LYS A 131 21.63 17.68 -15.31
CA LYS A 131 22.30 18.92 -14.84
C LYS A 131 21.35 20.10 -14.63
N SER A 132 20.23 20.10 -15.33
CA SER A 132 19.27 21.21 -15.30
C SER A 132 17.87 20.73 -15.68
N LEU A 133 16.90 21.64 -15.61
CA LEU A 133 15.53 21.39 -16.08
C LEU A 133 15.40 21.39 -17.62
N ALA A 134 16.39 21.95 -18.32
CA ALA A 134 16.43 22.07 -19.78
C ALA A 134 17.00 20.81 -20.45
#